data_AF-A0A2G5D3T2-F1
#
_entry.id   AF-A0A2G5D3T2-F1
#
_cell.length_a   1.000
_cell.length_b   1.000
_cell.length_c   1.000
_cell.angle_alpha   90.00
_cell.angle_beta   90.00
_cell.angle_gamma   90.00
#
_symmetry.space_group_name_H-M   'P 1'
#
loop_
_entity.id
_entity.type
_entity.pdbx_description
1 polymer ?
#
loop_
_entity_poly.entity_id
_entity_poly.type
_entity_poly.pdbx_seq_one_letter_code
_entity_poly.pdbx_strand_id
1 'polypeptide(L)'
;MELAKFKSRCPPGGENAVVVYTVSSGRRDNIDYSEYIVSMLKSYQIEVDERDTAGRAYMSELQTVLGKKGVYPPVVFVKGKQLAFDKMVEMDTQGTLGKLFEGIPRSSE
;
A
#
# COMPACT_ATOMS: atom_id res chain seq x y z
N MET A 1 -28.38 10.96 9.71
CA MET A 1 -27.49 9.79 9.53
C MET A 1 -26.42 10.16 8.51
N GLU A 2 -25.22 10.54 8.97
CA GLU A 2 -24.19 11.12 8.11
C GLU A 2 -23.02 10.13 7.94
N LEU A 3 -23.29 8.97 7.32
CA LEU A 3 -22.25 7.96 7.03
C LEU A 3 -21.55 8.18 5.67
N ALA A 4 -21.91 9.23 4.94
CA ALA A 4 -21.44 9.46 3.57
C ALA A 4 -20.14 10.29 3.44
N LYS A 5 -19.35 10.48 4.51
CA LYS A 5 -18.12 11.30 4.47
C LYS A 5 -16.80 10.56 4.60
N PHE A 6 -16.82 9.24 4.80
CA PHE A 6 -15.65 8.43 4.48
C PHE A 6 -15.79 8.00 3.03
N LYS A 7 -15.39 8.87 2.09
CA LYS A 7 -14.90 8.41 0.79
C LYS A 7 -13.97 7.25 1.13
N SER A 8 -14.34 6.01 0.80
CA SER A 8 -13.45 4.90 1.10
C SER A 8 -12.16 5.24 0.38
N ARG A 9 -11.07 5.48 1.13
CA ARG A 9 -9.75 5.74 0.55
C ARG A 9 -9.17 4.41 0.08
N CYS A 10 -10.01 3.63 -0.61
CA CYS A 10 -9.72 2.32 -1.13
C CYS A 10 -9.24 2.54 -2.56
N PRO A 11 -8.02 2.11 -2.90
CA PRO A 11 -7.62 2.06 -4.30
C PRO A 11 -8.51 1.06 -5.06
N PRO A 12 -8.75 1.26 -6.37
CA PRO A 12 -9.54 0.33 -7.17
C PRO A 12 -9.04 -1.11 -7.03
N GLY A 13 -9.91 -2.08 -6.71
CA GLY A 13 -9.52 -3.47 -6.49
C GLY A 13 -8.83 -3.76 -5.16
N GLY A 14 -8.70 -2.76 -4.28
CA GLY A 14 -8.01 -2.87 -2.99
C GLY A 14 -8.85 -3.46 -1.87
N GLU A 15 -10.14 -3.75 -2.07
CA GLU A 15 -11.09 -4.11 -1.00
C GLU A 15 -10.66 -5.37 -0.23
N ASN A 16 -10.05 -6.34 -0.93
CA ASN A 16 -9.52 -7.57 -0.33
C ASN A 16 -8.09 -7.88 -0.81
N ALA A 17 -7.28 -6.84 -1.04
CA ALA A 17 -5.92 -6.97 -1.54
C ALA A 17 -4.93 -6.11 -0.73
N VAL A 18 -3.63 -6.37 -0.94
CA VAL A 18 -2.56 -5.43 -0.58
C VAL A 18 -2.15 -4.65 -1.83
N VAL A 19 -2.33 -3.34 -1.79
CA VAL A 19 -1.93 -2.43 -2.87
C VAL A 19 -0.80 -1.55 -2.39
N VAL A 20 0.31 -1.52 -3.11
CA VAL A 20 1.51 -0.73 -2.78
C VAL A 20 1.80 0.22 -3.93
N TYR A 21 1.75 1.51 -3.65
CA TYR A 21 2.27 2.51 -4.59
C TYR A 21 3.76 2.69 -4.35
N THR A 22 4.57 2.48 -5.37
CA THR A 22 6.03 2.55 -5.33
C THR A 22 6.56 3.68 -6.21
N VAL A 23 7.84 4.00 -6.05
CA VAL A 23 8.60 4.79 -7.04
C VAL A 23 9.78 3.96 -7.54
N SER A 24 9.88 3.80 -8.85
CA SER A 24 11.06 3.17 -9.49
C SER A 24 12.12 4.18 -9.93
N SER A 25 11.82 5.48 -9.85
CA SER A 25 12.71 6.56 -10.27
C SER A 25 12.66 7.74 -9.30
N GLY A 26 13.78 8.44 -9.15
CA GLY A 26 13.90 9.57 -8.22
C GLY A 26 15.11 9.43 -7.30
N ARG A 27 14.98 9.95 -6.07
CA ARG A 27 16.05 9.80 -5.07
C ARG A 27 16.19 8.34 -4.65
N ARG A 28 17.44 7.90 -4.45
CA ARG A 28 17.79 6.52 -4.16
C ARG A 28 17.12 5.98 -2.89
N ASP A 29 17.05 6.81 -1.86
CA ASP A 29 16.35 6.50 -0.62
C ASP A 29 14.90 6.07 -0.87
N ASN A 30 14.13 6.83 -1.66
CA ASN A 30 12.73 6.49 -1.94
C ASN A 30 12.56 5.17 -2.72
N ILE A 31 13.50 4.86 -3.61
CA ILE A 31 13.53 3.60 -4.37
C ILE A 31 13.81 2.44 -3.41
N ASP A 32 14.87 2.54 -2.61
CA ASP A 32 15.25 1.52 -1.63
C ASP A 32 14.11 1.29 -0.59
N TYR A 33 13.42 2.36 -0.17
CA TYR A 33 12.24 2.27 0.69
C TYR A 33 11.08 1.50 0.04
N SER A 34 10.83 1.73 -1.25
CA SER A 34 9.79 1.03 -1.99
C SER A 34 10.12 -0.46 -2.14
N GLU A 35 11.36 -0.78 -2.52
CA GLU A 35 11.87 -2.15 -2.65
C GLU A 35 11.80 -2.92 -1.33
N TYR A 36 12.15 -2.28 -0.22
CA TYR A 36 12.08 -2.86 1.11
C TYR A 36 10.65 -3.25 1.50
N ILE A 37 9.69 -2.33 1.34
CA ILE A 37 8.27 -2.59 1.68
C ILE A 37 7.71 -3.72 0.84
N VAL A 38 7.97 -3.72 -0.46
CA VAL A 38 7.50 -4.78 -1.36
C VAL A 38 8.10 -6.12 -0.96
N SER A 39 9.39 -6.16 -0.65
CA SER A 39 10.08 -7.38 -0.21
C SER A 39 9.53 -7.91 1.12
N MET A 40 9.32 -7.03 2.09
CA MET A 40 8.72 -7.37 3.38
C MET A 40 7.32 -7.95 3.20
N LEU A 41 6.45 -7.31 2.42
CA LEU A 41 5.09 -7.80 2.16
C LEU A 41 5.10 -9.14 1.42
N LYS A 42 5.96 -9.32 0.42
CA LYS A 42 6.12 -10.60 -0.30
C LYS A 42 6.60 -11.73 0.63
N SER A 43 7.35 -11.43 1.69
CA SER A 43 7.77 -12.45 2.66
C SER A 43 6.61 -13.09 3.44
N TYR A 44 5.44 -12.41 3.48
CA TYR A 44 4.20 -12.95 4.04
C TYR A 44 3.43 -13.88 3.07
N GLN A 45 3.99 -14.19 1.89
CA GLN A 45 3.39 -15.07 0.88
C GLN A 45 1.99 -14.65 0.44
N ILE A 46 1.77 -13.34 0.36
CA ILE A 46 0.51 -12.73 -0.09
C ILE A 46 0.68 -12.13 -1.47
N GLU A 47 -0.43 -12.06 -2.21
CA GLU A 47 -0.47 -11.29 -3.44
C GLU A 47 -0.33 -9.78 -3.13
N VAL A 48 0.63 -9.13 -3.79
CA VAL A 48 0.89 -7.71 -3.66
C VAL A 48 0.70 -7.06 -5.02
N ASP A 49 -0.28 -6.17 -5.13
CA ASP A 49 -0.49 -5.33 -6.30
C ASP A 49 0.42 -4.10 -6.22
N GLU A 50 1.55 -4.18 -6.91
CA GLU A 50 2.55 -3.12 -6.99
C GLU A 50 2.21 -2.11 -8.10
N ARG A 51 2.08 -0.83 -7.73
CA ARG A 51 1.70 0.27 -8.61
C ARG A 51 2.79 1.33 -8.67
N ASP A 52 3.58 1.30 -9.74
CA ASP A 52 4.66 2.25 -9.94
C ASP A 52 4.14 3.66 -10.34
N THR A 53 4.42 4.65 -9.49
CA THR A 53 4.01 6.04 -9.68
C THR A 53 4.94 6.87 -10.57
N ALA A 54 6.01 6.28 -11.11
CA ALA A 54 6.79 6.91 -12.18
C ALA A 54 5.90 7.26 -13.39
N GLY A 55 4.82 6.48 -13.60
CA GLY A 55 3.74 6.80 -14.52
C GLY A 55 2.70 7.75 -13.94
N ARG A 56 2.17 8.66 -14.76
CA ARG A 56 1.12 9.62 -14.35
C ARG A 56 -0.19 8.96 -13.90
N ALA A 57 -0.50 7.75 -14.38
CA ALA A 57 -1.77 7.07 -14.10
C ALA A 57 -1.91 6.74 -12.61
N TYR A 58 -0.99 5.95 -12.05
CA TYR A 58 -1.03 5.55 -10.64
C TYR A 58 -0.78 6.71 -9.68
N MET A 59 0.03 7.70 -10.07
CA MET A 59 0.18 8.91 -9.24
C MET A 59 -1.13 9.72 -9.15
N SER A 60 -1.88 9.82 -10.26
CA SER A 60 -3.18 10.52 -10.27
C SER A 60 -4.24 9.76 -9.47
N GLU A 61 -4.23 8.43 -9.56
CA GLU A 61 -5.08 7.55 -8.76
C GLU A 61 -4.78 7.72 -7.27
N LEU A 62 -3.51 7.64 -6.86
CA LEU A 62 -3.08 7.81 -5.47
C LEU A 62 -3.53 9.14 -4.87
N GLN A 63 -3.36 10.24 -5.61
CA GLN A 63 -3.83 11.57 -5.19
C GLN A 63 -5.35 11.63 -5.06
N THR A 64 -6.07 10.94 -5.94
CA THR A 64 -7.54 10.86 -5.92
C THR A 64 -8.04 10.06 -4.71
N VAL A 65 -7.41 8.91 -4.44
CA VAL A 65 -7.70 8.02 -3.31
C VAL A 65 -7.44 8.75 -1.98
N LEU A 66 -6.32 9.48 -1.88
CA LEU A 66 -5.96 10.21 -0.67
C LEU A 66 -6.64 11.58 -0.54
N GLY A 67 -7.23 12.09 -1.62
CA GLY A 67 -7.88 13.40 -1.68
C GLY A 67 -6.91 14.57 -1.46
N LYS A 68 -5.61 14.39 -1.71
CA LYS A 68 -4.59 15.42 -1.52
C LYS A 68 -3.54 15.36 -2.63
N LYS A 69 -3.01 16.54 -2.99
CA LYS A 69 -1.81 16.68 -3.84
C LYS A 69 -0.55 16.56 -2.99
N GLY A 70 0.60 16.28 -3.61
CA GLY A 70 1.89 16.18 -2.91
C GLY A 70 2.01 14.92 -2.06
N VAL A 71 1.50 13.80 -2.55
CA VAL A 71 1.72 12.48 -1.94
C VAL A 71 3.09 11.97 -2.35
N TYR A 72 3.83 11.42 -1.40
CA TYR A 72 5.13 10.78 -1.65
C TYR A 72 5.02 9.29 -1.36
N PRO A 73 5.27 8.43 -2.35
CA PRO A 73 5.42 6.99 -2.13
C PRO A 73 6.70 6.67 -1.34
N PRO A 74 6.77 5.47 -0.71
CA PRO A 74 5.79 4.40 -0.82
C PRO A 74 4.50 4.62 -0.01
N VAL A 75 3.35 4.19 -0.54
CA VAL A 75 2.06 4.21 0.18
C VAL A 75 1.41 2.84 0.10
N VAL A 76 1.04 2.26 1.25
CA VAL A 76 0.45 0.92 1.32
C VAL A 76 -1.01 0.98 1.74
N PHE A 77 -1.82 0.14 1.09
CA PHE A 77 -3.20 -0.13 1.46
C PHE A 77 -3.38 -1.63 1.72
N VAL A 78 -4.05 -1.96 2.81
CA VAL A 78 -4.42 -3.33 3.17
C VAL A 78 -5.94 -3.37 3.32
N LYS A 79 -6.62 -4.16 2.48
CA LYS A 79 -8.09 -4.29 2.47
C LYS A 79 -8.78 -2.91 2.43
N GLY A 80 -8.31 -2.07 1.51
CA GLY A 80 -8.84 -0.73 1.28
C GLY A 80 -8.47 0.33 2.33
N LYS A 81 -7.65 0.00 3.33
CA LYS A 81 -7.23 0.93 4.38
C LYS A 81 -5.76 1.29 4.23
N GLN A 82 -5.45 2.58 4.21
CA GLN A 82 -4.07 3.06 4.22
C GLN A 82 -3.36 2.61 5.51
N LEU A 83 -2.19 2.00 5.38
CA LEU A 83 -1.32 1.64 6.49
C LEU A 83 -0.05 2.49 6.42
N ALA A 84 0.21 3.26 7.46
CA ALA A 84 1.43 4.06 7.57
C ALA A 84 2.65 3.15 7.79
N PHE A 85 3.80 3.56 7.27
CA PHE A 85 5.04 2.78 7.36
C PHE A 85 5.44 2.48 8.81
N ASP A 86 5.52 3.49 9.67
CA ASP A 86 5.91 3.32 11.06
C ASP A 86 5.04 2.28 11.78
N LYS A 87 3.73 2.31 11.50
CA LYS A 87 2.77 1.34 12.03
C LYS A 87 3.00 -0.06 11.47
N MET A 88 3.37 -0.17 10.20
CA MET A 88 3.69 -1.46 9.59
C MET A 88 4.92 -2.09 10.24
N VAL A 89 6.00 -1.31 10.40
CA VAL A 89 7.24 -1.76 11.07
C VAL A 89 7.00 -2.12 12.52
N GLU A 90 6.20 -1.32 13.24
CA GLU A 90 5.80 -1.63 14.61
C GLU A 90 5.06 -2.98 14.68
N MET A 91 4.08 -3.19 13.80
CA MET A 91 3.30 -4.43 13.77
C MET A 91 4.13 -5.65 13.33
N ASP A 92 5.10 -5.46 12.42
CA ASP A 92 6.06 -6.48 12.00
C ASP A 92 6.93 -6.91 13.18
N THR A 93 7.50 -5.93 13.90
CA THR A 93 8.30 -6.15 15.11
C THR A 93 7.51 -6.88 16.21
N GLN A 94 6.22 -6.55 16.36
CA GLN A 94 5.32 -7.20 17.32
C GLN A 94 4.80 -8.56 16.85
N GLY A 95 5.09 -8.99 15.60
CA GLY A 95 4.56 -10.22 15.02
C GLY A 95 3.06 -10.21 14.76
N THR A 96 2.44 -9.03 14.66
CA THR A 96 0.99 -8.87 14.47
C THR A 96 0.60 -8.47 13.04
N LEU A 97 1.56 -8.07 12.21
CA LEU A 97 1.32 -7.60 10.84
C LEU A 97 0.61 -8.67 9.99
N GLY A 98 1.01 -9.94 10.10
CA GLY A 98 0.41 -11.06 9.38
C GLY A 98 -1.11 -11.21 9.56
N LYS A 99 -1.64 -10.79 10.72
CA LYS A 99 -3.09 -10.84 11.00
C LYS A 99 -3.90 -9.92 10.08
N LEU A 100 -3.30 -8.84 9.58
CA LEU A 100 -3.97 -7.95 8.63
C LEU A 100 -4.17 -8.64 7.27
N PHE A 101 -3.33 -9.61 6.95
CA PHE A 101 -3.32 -10.32 5.67
C PHE A 101 -4.20 -11.57 5.66
N GLU A 102 -4.80 -11.95 6.78
CA GLU A 102 -5.72 -13.10 6.85
C GLU A 102 -6.88 -12.94 5.85
N GLY A 103 -7.07 -13.90 4.94
CA GLY A 103 -8.13 -13.83 3.92
C GLY A 103 -7.80 -13.00 2.68
N ILE A 104 -6.58 -12.45 2.60
CA ILE A 104 -6.02 -11.96 1.32
C ILE A 104 -5.54 -13.17 0.51
N PRO A 105 -5.73 -13.19 -0.82
CA PRO A 105 -5.16 -14.22 -1.68
C PRO A 105 -3.66 -14.41 -1.43
N ARG A 106 -3.24 -15.67 -1.38
CA ARG A 106 -1.81 -16.01 -1.29
C ARG A 106 -1.17 -15.85 -2.66
N SER A 107 0.09 -15.45 -2.68
CA SER A 107 0.88 -15.49 -3.90
C SER A 107 0.93 -16.95 -4.39
N SER A 108 0.46 -17.20 -5.61
CA SER A 108 0.71 -18.46 -6.29
C SER A 108 2.21 -18.57 -6.59
N GLU A 109 2.88 -19.56 -6.01
CA GLU A 109 4.25 -19.97 -6.39
C GLU A 109 4.34 -20.35 -7.87
#